data_AF-A0A8S3QNS6-F1
#
_entry.id   AF-A0A8S3QNS6-F1
#
_cell.length_a   1.000
_cell.length_b   1.000
_cell.length_c   1.000
_cell.angle_alpha   90.00
_cell.angle_beta   90.00
_cell.angle_gamma   90.00
#
_symmetry.space_group_name_H-M   'P 1'
#
loop_
_entity.id
_entity.type
_entity.pdbx_description
1 polymer ?
#
loop_
_entity_poly.entity_id
_entity_poly.type
_entity_poly.pdbx_seq_one_letter_code
_entity_poly.pdbx_strand_id
1 'polypeptide(L)'
;MITKEFKYNPNVSYNPGIKYSEKDHQLKTNLVNQTIFVNQKENFKTAFPDLFQNYQNPSIHTNEPWNAWIHSSFDWWQCQLNFAVWCASTGCGVSYNDHIQNTSNLTKSFYMFHLYYCIARILKELKSPLPTDSSFCYYKNPYDKAAYQKLCDEFNISPNTDWRQKLESSCQGLGSLSNIYKTKW
;
A
#
# COMPACT_ATOMS: atom_id res chain seq x y z
N MET A 1 1.88 -30.49 23.96
CA MET A 1 2.01 -29.23 23.19
C MET A 1 1.40 -29.47 21.83
N ILE A 2 0.37 -28.71 21.44
CA ILE A 2 -0.23 -28.85 20.10
C ILE A 2 0.55 -27.91 19.19
N THR A 3 1.50 -28.45 18.43
CA THR A 3 2.11 -27.77 17.28
C THR A 3 1.01 -27.59 16.24
N LYS A 4 0.44 -26.38 16.15
CA LYS A 4 -0.40 -26.02 15.00
C LYS A 4 0.52 -25.97 13.78
N GLU A 5 0.55 -27.05 13.02
CA GLU A 5 1.16 -27.05 11.70
C GLU A 5 0.40 -26.06 10.81
N PHE A 6 1.15 -25.25 10.07
CA PHE A 6 0.59 -24.35 9.08
C PHE A 6 -0.09 -25.18 7.99
N LYS A 7 -1.42 -25.02 7.83
CA LYS A 7 -2.20 -25.67 6.77
C LYS A 7 -2.73 -24.58 5.84
N TYR A 8 -2.26 -24.60 4.60
CA TYR A 8 -2.76 -23.74 3.54
C TYR A 8 -4.29 -23.92 3.39
N ASN A 9 -5.03 -22.82 3.50
CA ASN A 9 -6.48 -22.82 3.36
C ASN A 9 -6.86 -21.97 2.13
N PRO A 10 -7.21 -22.60 0.99
CA PRO A 10 -7.54 -21.89 -0.24
C PRO A 10 -8.85 -21.08 -0.13
N ASN A 11 -9.66 -21.35 0.90
CA ASN A 11 -10.94 -20.69 1.14
C ASN A 11 -10.84 -19.58 2.20
N VAL A 12 -9.64 -19.29 2.70
CA VAL A 12 -9.49 -18.22 3.68
C VAL A 12 -9.63 -16.89 2.94
N SER A 13 -10.73 -16.20 3.23
CA SER A 13 -10.89 -14.81 2.80
C SER A 13 -10.03 -13.96 3.74
N TYR A 14 -8.86 -13.56 3.25
CA TYR A 14 -8.06 -12.57 3.95
C TYR A 14 -8.80 -11.24 3.84
N ASN A 15 -9.11 -10.62 4.99
CA ASN A 15 -9.55 -9.23 4.95
C ASN A 15 -8.43 -8.44 4.26
N PRO A 16 -8.69 -7.84 3.07
CA PRO A 16 -7.66 -7.13 2.35
C PRO A 16 -7.08 -6.06 3.26
N GLY A 17 -5.78 -5.82 3.10
CA GLY A 17 -4.99 -4.88 3.90
C GLY A 17 -5.82 -3.70 4.37
N ILE A 18 -5.82 -3.54 5.69
CA ILE A 18 -6.66 -2.62 6.44
C ILE A 18 -6.67 -1.25 5.78
N LYS A 19 -7.89 -0.71 5.66
CA LYS A 19 -8.19 0.66 5.28
C LYS A 19 -7.18 1.62 5.94
N TYR A 20 -6.35 2.29 5.15
CA TYR A 20 -5.36 3.27 5.63
C TYR A 20 -6.02 4.50 6.30
N SER A 21 -6.24 4.43 7.60
CA SER A 21 -6.67 5.50 8.52
C SER A 21 -5.47 6.18 9.22
N GLU A 22 -5.69 7.25 9.99
CA GLU A 22 -4.63 7.87 10.83
C GLU A 22 -3.98 6.90 11.83
N LYS A 23 -4.65 5.80 12.22
CA LYS A 23 -4.04 4.72 13.01
C LYS A 23 -2.92 3.98 12.26
N ASP A 24 -2.85 4.12 10.93
CA ASP A 24 -1.81 3.57 10.07
C ASP A 24 -0.54 4.42 10.00
N HIS A 25 -0.48 5.58 10.70
CA HIS A 25 0.79 6.26 10.93
C HIS A 25 1.79 5.36 11.66
N GLN A 26 1.31 4.52 12.59
CA GLN A 26 2.16 3.55 13.27
C GLN A 26 2.61 2.44 12.31
N LEU A 27 1.73 1.93 11.43
CA LEU A 27 2.13 0.92 10.45
C LEU A 27 3.16 1.47 9.46
N LYS A 28 2.99 2.71 8.96
CA LYS A 28 4.00 3.39 8.13
C LYS A 28 5.32 3.53 8.86
N THR A 29 5.27 4.06 10.07
CA THR A 29 6.47 4.27 10.90
C THR A 29 7.18 2.95 11.19
N ASN A 30 6.42 1.88 11.44
CA ASN A 30 6.93 0.53 11.70
C ASN A 30 7.44 -0.17 10.44
N LEU A 31 6.93 0.15 9.24
CA LEU A 31 7.46 -0.38 7.98
C LEU A 31 8.77 0.30 7.60
N VAL A 32 8.92 1.59 7.91
CA VAL A 32 10.14 2.37 7.67
C VAL A 32 11.20 2.05 8.72
N ASN A 33 10.85 2.09 10.00
CA ASN A 33 11.76 1.81 11.11
C ASN A 33 11.47 0.42 11.68
N GLN A 34 12.27 -0.56 11.30
CA GLN A 34 12.06 -1.95 11.67
C GLN A 34 13.08 -2.42 12.71
N THR A 35 12.58 -3.25 13.63
CA THR A 35 13.41 -4.13 14.46
C THR A 35 13.28 -5.53 13.89
N ILE A 36 14.32 -6.02 13.21
CA ILE A 36 14.33 -7.30 12.53
C ILE A 36 14.96 -8.33 13.43
N PHE A 37 14.20 -9.38 13.75
CA PHE A 37 14.68 -10.48 14.57
C PHE A 37 15.35 -11.53 13.67
N VAL A 38 16.56 -11.93 14.03
CA VAL A 38 17.31 -13.01 13.35
C VAL A 38 16.92 -14.37 13.92
N ASN A 39 16.57 -14.39 15.21
CA ASN A 39 16.01 -15.53 15.93
C ASN A 39 15.09 -15.01 17.05
N GLN A 40 14.66 -15.88 17.98
CA GLN A 40 13.74 -15.49 19.05
C GLN A 40 14.32 -14.49 20.08
N LYS A 41 15.64 -14.25 20.07
CA LYS A 41 16.35 -13.45 21.09
C LYS A 41 17.08 -12.25 20.48
N GLU A 42 17.75 -12.46 19.35
CA GLU A 42 18.62 -11.47 18.72
C GLU A 42 17.88 -10.69 17.64
N ASN A 43 18.14 -9.38 17.61
CA ASN A 43 17.56 -8.47 16.64
C ASN A 43 18.53 -7.34 16.31
N PHE A 44 18.30 -6.70 15.16
CA PHE A 44 18.93 -5.45 14.80
C PHE A 44 17.88 -4.44 14.37
N LYS A 45 18.23 -3.15 14.46
CA LYS A 45 17.36 -2.05 14.04
C LYS A 45 17.87 -1.49 12.73
N THR A 46 16.95 -1.19 11.83
CA THR A 46 17.26 -0.55 10.55
C THR A 46 16.15 0.41 10.16
N ALA A 47 16.51 1.42 9.38
CA ALA A 47 15.57 2.34 8.75
C ALA A 47 15.64 2.17 7.23
N PHE A 48 14.49 2.05 6.60
CA PHE A 48 14.36 1.95 5.16
C PHE A 48 13.88 3.28 4.55
N PRO A 49 14.04 3.52 3.23
CA PRO A 49 13.44 4.66 2.57
C PRO A 49 11.92 4.72 2.77
N ASP A 50 11.38 5.91 3.04
CA ASP A 50 9.93 6.09 3.26
C ASP A 50 9.17 6.08 1.93
N LEU A 51 8.55 4.93 1.65
CA LEU A 51 7.69 4.72 0.48
C LEU A 51 6.29 5.34 0.66
N PHE A 52 5.95 5.85 1.85
CA PHE A 52 4.63 6.38 2.17
C PHE A 52 4.64 7.90 2.37
N GLN A 53 5.74 8.55 2.01
CA GLN A 53 5.81 10.00 2.02
C GLN A 53 4.70 10.57 1.13
N ASN A 54 3.97 11.56 1.65
CA ASN A 54 2.83 12.17 0.97
C ASN A 54 1.76 11.16 0.52
N TYR A 55 1.53 10.07 1.26
CA TYR A 55 0.54 9.06 0.88
C TYR A 55 -0.88 9.59 0.64
N GLN A 56 -1.27 10.69 1.27
CA GLN A 56 -2.59 11.30 1.08
C GLN A 56 -2.65 12.11 -0.22
N ASN A 57 -3.83 12.09 -0.87
CA ASN A 57 -4.06 12.87 -2.08
C ASN A 57 -4.00 14.37 -1.77
N PRO A 58 -3.28 15.18 -2.58
CA PRO A 58 -3.33 16.63 -2.48
C PRO A 58 -4.73 17.10 -2.83
N SER A 59 -5.12 18.25 -2.28
CA SER A 59 -6.42 18.83 -2.55
C SER A 59 -6.56 19.15 -4.05
N ILE A 60 -7.63 18.65 -4.67
CA ILE A 60 -7.96 18.95 -6.06
C ILE A 60 -8.88 20.18 -6.09
N HIS A 61 -8.51 21.17 -6.88
CA HIS A 61 -9.26 22.44 -7.00
C HIS A 61 -9.85 22.67 -8.40
N THR A 62 -9.65 21.73 -9.34
CA THR A 62 -10.06 21.88 -10.74
C THR A 62 -10.70 20.60 -11.29
N ASN A 63 -11.52 20.73 -12.34
CA ASN A 63 -12.24 19.61 -12.96
C ASN A 63 -11.32 18.64 -13.73
N GLU A 64 -10.14 19.10 -14.16
CA GLU A 64 -9.22 18.29 -14.97
C GLU A 64 -8.62 17.10 -14.19
N PRO A 65 -8.00 17.28 -13.00
CA PRO A 65 -7.55 16.16 -12.17
C PRO A 65 -8.71 15.27 -11.70
N TRP A 66 -9.91 15.84 -11.49
CA TRP A 66 -11.10 15.05 -11.18
C TRP A 66 -11.46 14.09 -12.31
N ASN A 67 -11.54 14.59 -13.55
CA ASN A 67 -11.83 13.74 -14.71
C ASN A 67 -10.73 12.69 -14.91
N ALA A 68 -9.46 13.05 -14.71
CA ALA A 68 -8.34 12.10 -14.74
C ALA A 68 -8.46 11.03 -13.64
N TRP A 69 -8.91 11.37 -12.43
CA TRP A 69 -9.14 10.42 -11.35
C TRP A 69 -10.22 9.38 -11.66
N ILE A 70 -11.28 9.79 -12.35
CA ILE A 70 -12.38 8.90 -12.72
C ILE A 70 -12.00 7.95 -13.87
N HIS A 71 -11.18 8.41 -14.82
CA HIS A 71 -10.88 7.67 -16.05
C HIS A 71 -9.51 6.98 -16.07
N SER A 72 -8.53 7.48 -15.30
CA SER A 72 -7.15 7.01 -15.27
C SER A 72 -6.64 6.93 -13.82
N SER A 73 -7.41 6.27 -12.95
CA SER A 73 -7.11 6.23 -11.51
C SER A 73 -5.73 5.63 -11.20
N PHE A 74 -5.22 4.70 -12.02
CA PHE A 74 -3.91 4.08 -11.79
C PHE A 74 -2.71 5.00 -12.13
N ASP A 75 -2.93 6.12 -12.83
CA ASP A 75 -1.89 7.14 -13.02
C ASP A 75 -1.57 7.86 -11.69
N TRP A 76 -2.41 7.70 -10.67
CA TRP A 76 -2.22 8.33 -9.38
C TRP A 76 -1.29 7.48 -8.50
N TRP A 77 -0.33 8.14 -7.86
CA TRP A 77 0.62 7.52 -6.94
C TRP A 77 -0.07 6.66 -5.88
N GLN A 78 -1.15 7.17 -5.29
CA GLN A 78 -1.92 6.44 -4.28
C GLN A 78 -2.40 5.07 -4.78
N CYS A 79 -2.91 5.01 -6.01
CA CYS A 79 -3.40 3.76 -6.60
C CYS A 79 -2.27 2.77 -6.88
N GLN A 80 -1.13 3.26 -7.37
CA GLN A 80 0.06 2.44 -7.62
C GLN A 80 0.60 1.84 -6.31
N LEU A 81 0.66 2.66 -5.26
CA LEU A 81 1.07 2.22 -3.94
C LEU A 81 0.06 1.27 -3.29
N ASN A 82 -1.25 1.51 -3.44
CA ASN A 82 -2.29 0.61 -2.93
C ASN A 82 -2.23 -0.76 -3.60
N PHE A 83 -2.01 -0.79 -4.91
CA PHE A 83 -1.78 -2.02 -5.66
C PHE A 83 -0.55 -2.76 -5.14
N ALA A 84 0.59 -2.07 -4.94
CA ALA A 84 1.80 -2.67 -4.40
C ALA A 84 1.60 -3.24 -2.99
N VAL A 85 0.89 -2.50 -2.12
CA VAL A 85 0.52 -2.95 -0.76
C VAL A 85 -0.40 -4.18 -0.83
N TRP A 86 -1.37 -4.20 -1.73
CA TRP A 86 -2.26 -5.35 -1.90
C TRP A 86 -1.50 -6.58 -2.38
N CYS A 87 -0.61 -6.43 -3.38
CA CYS A 87 0.23 -7.52 -3.88
C CYS A 87 1.09 -8.10 -2.75
N ALA A 88 1.78 -7.24 -1.99
CA ALA A 88 2.64 -7.65 -0.90
C ALA A 88 1.89 -8.26 0.30
N SER A 89 0.62 -7.90 0.48
CA SER A 89 -0.20 -8.39 1.59
C SER A 89 -1.15 -9.50 1.16
N THR A 90 -2.33 -9.12 0.69
CA THR A 90 -3.45 -10.01 0.36
C THR A 90 -3.10 -10.92 -0.81
N GLY A 91 -2.44 -10.39 -1.84
CA GLY A 91 -1.96 -11.15 -3.00
C GLY A 91 -1.00 -12.27 -2.60
N CYS A 92 -0.17 -12.04 -1.58
CA CYS A 92 0.76 -13.02 -1.02
C CYS A 92 0.19 -13.85 0.16
N GLY A 93 -1.09 -13.71 0.51
CA GLY A 93 -1.70 -14.41 1.65
C GLY A 93 -1.22 -13.93 3.03
N VAL A 94 -0.70 -12.71 3.14
CA VAL A 94 -0.24 -12.12 4.39
C VAL A 94 -1.41 -11.44 5.11
N SER A 95 -1.98 -12.15 6.10
CA SER A 95 -2.96 -11.63 7.04
C SER A 95 -2.42 -10.54 7.98
N TYR A 96 -3.14 -9.42 8.11
CA TYR A 96 -2.80 -8.40 9.11
C TYR A 96 -2.88 -8.95 10.55
N ASN A 97 -3.94 -9.69 10.87
CA ASN A 97 -4.16 -10.16 12.24
C ASN A 97 -3.19 -11.29 12.61
N ASP A 98 -2.94 -12.21 11.69
CA ASP A 98 -2.18 -13.42 12.00
C ASP A 98 -0.67 -13.23 11.82
N HIS A 99 -0.24 -12.31 10.94
CA HIS A 99 1.17 -12.12 10.63
C HIS A 99 1.72 -10.78 11.12
N ILE A 100 1.03 -9.68 10.82
CA ILE A 100 1.51 -8.32 11.13
C ILE A 100 1.30 -7.97 12.61
N GLN A 101 0.21 -8.46 13.21
CA GLN A 101 -0.08 -8.35 14.65
C GLN A 101 0.28 -9.62 15.42
N ASN A 102 1.14 -10.48 14.86
CA ASN A 102 1.55 -11.71 15.52
C ASN A 102 2.25 -11.42 16.87
N THR A 103 2.01 -12.28 17.86
CA THR A 103 2.62 -12.17 19.20
C THR A 103 4.09 -12.61 19.21
N SER A 104 4.51 -13.46 18.28
CA SER A 104 5.91 -13.82 18.05
C SER A 104 6.62 -12.67 17.35
N ASN A 105 7.57 -12.04 18.04
CA ASN A 105 8.41 -10.98 17.48
C ASN A 105 9.14 -11.42 16.20
N LEU A 106 9.59 -12.68 16.16
CA LEU A 106 10.27 -13.23 14.98
C LEU A 106 9.32 -13.26 13.77
N THR A 107 8.14 -13.85 13.95
CA THR A 107 7.12 -13.94 12.88
C THR A 107 6.68 -12.56 12.42
N LYS A 108 6.36 -11.67 13.38
CA LYS A 108 5.96 -10.30 13.10
C LYS A 108 7.02 -9.53 12.31
N SER A 109 8.28 -9.59 12.75
CA SER A 109 9.36 -8.85 12.08
C SER A 109 9.65 -9.38 10.68
N PHE A 110 9.58 -10.70 10.47
CA PHE A 110 9.70 -11.30 9.15
C PHE A 110 8.62 -10.79 8.19
N TYR A 111 7.35 -10.78 8.60
CA TYR A 111 6.27 -10.34 7.72
C TYR A 111 6.24 -8.81 7.52
N MET A 112 6.68 -8.02 8.50
CA MET A 112 6.90 -6.58 8.31
C MET A 112 7.99 -6.31 7.27
N PHE A 113 9.10 -7.05 7.33
CA PHE A 113 10.16 -6.96 6.34
C PHE A 113 9.67 -7.40 4.96
N HIS A 114 8.95 -8.53 4.88
CA HIS A 114 8.33 -9.01 3.65
C HIS A 114 7.42 -7.95 3.02
N LEU A 115 6.51 -7.34 3.79
CA LEU A 115 5.64 -6.29 3.29
C LEU A 115 6.45 -5.15 2.68
N TYR A 116 7.41 -4.60 3.42
CA TYR A 116 8.22 -3.49 2.94
C TYR A 116 8.98 -3.86 1.66
N TYR A 117 9.70 -4.99 1.69
CA TYR A 117 10.52 -5.44 0.56
C TYR A 117 9.68 -5.72 -0.69
N CYS A 118 8.54 -6.39 -0.54
CA CYS A 118 7.65 -6.69 -1.66
C CYS A 118 7.03 -5.40 -2.23
N ILE A 119 6.59 -4.45 -1.40
CA ILE A 119 6.08 -3.16 -1.87
C ILE A 119 7.17 -2.44 -2.69
N ALA A 120 8.39 -2.32 -2.14
CA ALA A 120 9.50 -1.69 -2.84
C ALA A 120 9.82 -2.39 -4.17
N ARG A 121 9.81 -3.73 -4.19
CA ARG A 121 10.05 -4.52 -5.40
C ARG A 121 8.97 -4.27 -6.46
N ILE A 122 7.68 -4.30 -6.08
CA ILE A 122 6.57 -4.09 -7.02
C ILE A 122 6.63 -2.68 -7.61
N LEU A 123 6.85 -1.65 -6.79
CA LEU A 123 7.00 -0.28 -7.28
C LEU A 123 8.19 -0.14 -8.24
N LYS A 124 9.30 -0.81 -7.95
CA LYS A 124 10.47 -0.85 -8.84
C LYS A 124 10.17 -1.56 -10.16
N GLU A 125 9.43 -2.68 -10.14
CA GLU A 125 9.02 -3.40 -11.35
C GLU A 125 8.08 -2.56 -12.22
N LEU A 126 7.16 -1.81 -11.58
CA LEU A 126 6.31 -0.83 -12.24
C LEU A 126 7.08 0.39 -12.75
N LYS A 127 8.36 0.56 -12.40
CA LYS A 127 9.14 1.79 -12.65
C LYS A 127 8.41 3.05 -12.16
N SER A 128 7.68 2.90 -11.06
CA SER A 128 6.90 3.96 -10.43
C SER A 128 7.86 4.87 -9.65
N PRO A 129 7.98 6.17 -10.00
CA PRO A 129 8.80 7.09 -9.22
C PRO A 129 8.32 7.19 -7.78
N LEU A 130 9.28 7.23 -6.86
CA LEU A 130 9.02 7.46 -5.44
C LEU A 130 8.91 8.96 -5.16
N PRO A 131 8.26 9.40 -4.07
CA PRO A 131 8.13 10.81 -3.70
C PRO A 131 9.45 11.61 -3.62
N THR A 132 10.58 10.93 -3.47
CA THR A 132 11.92 11.51 -3.43
C THR A 132 12.53 11.74 -4.81
N ASP A 133 11.95 11.16 -5.87
CA ASP A 133 12.47 11.21 -7.23
C ASP A 133 12.02 12.49 -7.94
N SER A 134 12.89 13.06 -8.78
CA SER A 134 12.58 14.28 -9.54
C SER A 134 11.46 14.12 -10.57
N SER A 135 11.18 12.88 -10.99
CA SER A 135 10.12 12.55 -11.95
C SER A 135 8.77 12.25 -11.29
N PHE A 136 8.70 12.30 -9.94
CA PHE A 136 7.48 12.04 -9.20
C PHE A 136 6.39 13.07 -9.48
N CYS A 137 5.18 12.57 -9.76
CA CYS A 137 4.00 13.41 -9.86
C CYS A 137 2.81 12.71 -9.20
N TYR A 138 2.09 13.42 -8.34
CA TYR A 138 1.04 12.81 -7.53
C TYR A 138 -0.10 12.20 -8.36
N TYR A 139 -0.63 12.99 -9.29
CA TYR A 139 -1.82 12.67 -10.08
C TYR A 139 -1.50 12.12 -11.47
N LYS A 140 -0.21 12.05 -11.82
CA LYS A 140 0.28 11.57 -13.12
C LYS A 140 1.66 10.93 -12.96
N ASN A 141 1.75 9.96 -12.05
CA ASN A 141 2.96 9.23 -11.80
C ASN A 141 3.18 8.21 -12.93
N PRO A 142 4.28 8.29 -13.70
CA PRO A 142 4.51 7.34 -14.77
C PRO A 142 4.71 5.93 -14.20
N TYR A 143 4.28 4.92 -14.96
CA TYR A 143 4.52 3.52 -14.66
C TYR A 143 4.58 2.71 -15.95
N ASP A 144 5.19 1.53 -15.87
CA ASP A 144 5.27 0.57 -16.96
C ASP A 144 3.98 -0.25 -17.05
N LYS A 145 3.17 0.05 -18.07
CA LYS A 145 1.88 -0.61 -18.31
C LYS A 145 2.00 -2.10 -18.60
N ALA A 146 3.09 -2.53 -19.26
CA ALA A 146 3.31 -3.94 -19.55
C ALA A 146 3.68 -4.70 -18.26
N ALA A 147 4.49 -4.08 -17.39
CA ALA A 147 4.78 -4.63 -16.07
C ALA A 147 3.51 -4.71 -15.21
N TYR A 148 2.66 -3.68 -15.22
CA TYR A 148 1.38 -3.71 -14.51
C TYR A 148 0.48 -4.84 -15.00
N GLN A 149 0.31 -5.00 -16.31
CA GLN A 149 -0.49 -6.10 -16.88
C GLN A 149 0.06 -7.46 -16.44
N LYS A 150 1.37 -7.66 -16.52
CA LYS A 150 2.01 -8.92 -16.11
C LYS A 150 1.77 -9.22 -14.62
N LEU A 151 1.88 -8.22 -13.75
CA LEU A 151 1.58 -8.38 -12.33
C LEU A 151 0.09 -8.68 -12.09
N CYS A 152 -0.81 -8.03 -12.84
CA CYS A 152 -2.23 -8.36 -12.77
C CYS A 152 -2.51 -9.82 -13.15
N ASP A 153 -1.85 -10.31 -14.20
CA ASP A 153 -1.96 -11.71 -14.63
C ASP A 153 -1.40 -12.67 -13.57
N GLU A 154 -0.26 -12.33 -12.94
CA GLU A 154 0.35 -13.12 -11.86
C GLU A 154 -0.57 -13.29 -10.65
N PHE A 155 -1.26 -12.22 -10.26
CA PHE A 155 -2.20 -12.25 -9.13
C PHE A 155 -3.65 -12.60 -9.54
N ASN A 156 -3.90 -12.92 -10.81
CA ASN A 156 -5.21 -13.23 -11.36
C ASN A 156 -6.27 -12.16 -11.04
N ILE A 157 -5.93 -10.90 -11.28
CA ILE A 157 -6.79 -9.73 -11.06
C ILE A 157 -6.96 -8.93 -12.34
N SER A 158 -8.09 -8.23 -12.47
CA SER A 158 -8.32 -7.36 -13.61
C SER A 158 -7.42 -6.12 -13.55
N PRO A 159 -6.79 -5.71 -14.66
CA PRO A 159 -6.09 -4.42 -14.76
C PRO A 159 -7.00 -3.22 -14.45
N ASN A 160 -8.32 -3.39 -14.64
CA ASN A 160 -9.34 -2.37 -14.35
C ASN A 160 -9.81 -2.39 -12.88
N THR A 161 -9.12 -3.14 -12.01
CA THR A 161 -9.45 -3.16 -10.57
C THR A 161 -9.32 -1.75 -9.98
N ASP A 162 -10.30 -1.37 -9.19
CA ASP A 162 -10.34 -0.06 -8.54
C ASP A 162 -9.46 -0.04 -7.29
N TRP A 163 -8.27 0.54 -7.42
CA TRP A 163 -7.28 0.70 -6.34
C TRP A 163 -7.45 1.97 -5.50
N ARG A 164 -8.51 2.77 -5.75
CA ARG A 164 -8.77 4.00 -5.02
C ARG A 164 -9.17 3.69 -3.57
N GLN A 165 -8.76 4.56 -2.65
CA GLN A 165 -9.25 4.47 -1.28
C GLN A 165 -10.75 4.80 -1.21
N LYS A 166 -11.54 4.00 -0.50
CA LYS A 166 -13.00 4.24 -0.35
C LYS A 166 -13.39 4.83 1.01
N LEU A 167 -12.42 5.37 1.74
CA LEU A 167 -12.54 5.74 3.16
C LEU A 167 -13.44 6.95 3.42
N GLU A 168 -13.39 7.96 2.56
CA GLU A 168 -14.30 9.10 2.64
C GLU A 168 -15.39 8.90 1.61
N SER A 169 -16.57 8.44 2.06
CA SER A 169 -17.77 8.29 1.20
C SER A 169 -18.13 9.60 0.49
N SER A 170 -17.74 10.74 1.06
CA SER A 170 -17.87 12.06 0.45
C SER A 170 -16.86 12.30 -0.69
N CYS A 171 -15.65 11.74 -0.63
CA CYS A 171 -14.50 12.19 -1.44
C CYS A 171 -13.92 11.11 -2.37
N GLN A 172 -14.47 9.88 -2.38
CA GLN A 172 -14.05 8.79 -3.28
C GLN A 172 -12.52 8.52 -3.29
N GLY A 173 -11.84 8.75 -2.17
CA GLY A 173 -10.39 8.52 -2.03
C GLY A 173 -9.49 9.72 -2.33
N LEU A 174 -10.06 10.88 -2.64
CA LEU A 174 -9.35 12.11 -2.99
C LEU A 174 -8.83 12.93 -1.79
N GLY A 175 -9.04 12.48 -0.56
CA GLY A 175 -8.82 13.29 0.65
C GLY A 175 -9.92 14.34 0.85
N SER A 176 -9.89 15.07 1.97
CA SER A 176 -11.02 15.90 2.38
C SER A 176 -11.38 16.96 1.31
N LEU A 177 -12.61 16.90 0.81
CA LEU A 177 -13.23 17.93 -0.03
C LEU A 177 -13.48 19.26 0.72
N SER A 178 -13.15 19.36 2.01
CA SER A 178 -13.60 20.44 2.92
C SER A 178 -13.14 21.85 2.54
N ASN A 179 -12.24 22.00 1.57
CA ASN A 179 -11.79 23.28 1.03
C ASN A 179 -12.42 23.66 -0.33
N ILE A 180 -13.34 22.87 -0.89
CA ILE A 180 -13.94 23.12 -2.22
C ILE A 180 -15.08 24.15 -2.17
N TYR A 181 -15.62 24.48 -0.99
CA TYR A 181 -16.71 25.45 -0.86
C TYR A 181 -16.52 26.52 0.22
N LYS A 182 -15.30 26.76 0.70
CA LYS A 182 -15.04 28.00 1.47
C LYS A 182 -14.83 29.17 0.49
N THR A 183 -15.90 29.55 -0.20
CA THR A 183 -16.06 30.93 -0.65
C THR A 183 -15.94 31.82 0.57
N LYS A 184 -14.93 32.70 0.54
CA LYS A 184 -14.85 33.84 1.46
C LYS A 184 -16.18 34.61 1.40
N TRP A 185 -16.83 34.73 2.54
CA TRP A 185 -17.61 35.90 2.93
C TRP A 185 -17.11 36.28 4.32
#